data_AF-A0A191HWA2-F1
#
_entry.id   AF-A0A191HWA2-F1
#
_cell.length_a   1.000
_cell.length_b   1.000
_cell.length_c   1.000
_cell.angle_alpha   90.00
_cell.angle_beta   90.00
_cell.angle_gamma   90.00
#
_symmetry.space_group_name_H-M   'P 1'
#
loop_
_entity.id
_entity.type
_entity.pdbx_description
1 polymer ?
#
loop_
_entity_poly.entity_id
_entity_poly.type
_entity_poly.pdbx_seq_one_letter_code
_entity_poly.pdbx_strand_id
1 'polypeptide(L)' 'MVSFIGMGCSNTKGVSTLDNLSWNQIVDEGSNSTVAFYGWGGSQETNDWIDNVLSPTVKELYNITLSRVPMDIDENT' A
#
# COMPACT_ATOMS: atom_id res chain seq x y z
N MET A 1 -7.08 22.05 42.51
CA MET A 1 -6.05 21.21 41.85
C MET A 1 -6.61 20.87 40.48
N VAL A 2 -6.13 21.56 39.45
CA VAL A 2 -6.65 21.48 38.09
C VAL A 2 -6.19 20.16 37.50
N SER A 3 -7.11 19.24 37.24
CA SER A 3 -6.81 17.96 36.60
C SER A 3 -7.17 18.07 35.12
N PHE A 4 -6.16 18.33 34.29
CA PHE A 4 -6.22 18.10 32.85
C PHE A 4 -5.29 16.92 32.55
N ILE A 5 -5.86 15.72 32.43
CA ILE A 5 -5.18 14.58 31.81
C ILE A 5 -5.59 14.59 30.35
N GLY A 6 -4.84 15.34 29.54
CA GLY A 6 -4.91 15.30 28.08
C GLY A 6 -3.99 14.21 27.56
N MET A 7 -4.51 12.99 27.36
CA MET A 7 -3.81 11.95 26.64
C MET A 7 -4.22 12.02 25.17
N GLY A 8 -3.63 12.96 24.44
CA GLY A 8 -3.72 13.04 22.99
C GLY A 8 -2.64 12.15 22.38
N CYS A 9 -3.03 10.99 21.84
CA CYS A 9 -2.18 10.20 20.97
C CYS A 9 -2.87 10.09 19.60
N SER A 10 -2.70 11.12 18.78
CA SER A 10 -2.92 11.03 17.33
C SER A 10 -1.56 11.15 16.68
N ASN A 11 -0.82 10.05 16.61
CA ASN A 11 0.29 9.92 15.68
C ASN A 11 -0.29 9.76 14.27
N THR A 12 -0.84 10.83 13.70
CA THR A 12 -0.90 10.96 12.25
C THR A 12 0.53 11.17 11.79
N LYS A 13 1.25 10.07 11.51
CA LYS A 13 2.51 10.13 10.74
C LYS A 13 2.13 10.65 9.35
N GLY A 14 2.15 11.96 9.24
CA GLY A 14 1.84 12.70 8.03
C GLY A 14 2.89 12.46 6.96
N VAL A 15 2.43 12.56 5.73
CA VAL A 15 3.11 12.44 4.43
C VAL A 15 4.44 13.24 4.31
N SER A 16 4.74 14.14 5.25
CA SER A 16 5.93 15.01 5.28
C SER A 16 7.28 14.30 5.52
N THR A 17 7.30 13.00 5.80
CA THR A 17 8.56 12.25 6.03
C THR A 17 9.19 11.76 4.71
N LEU A 18 8.37 11.53 3.68
CA LEU A 18 8.85 10.98 2.39
C LEU A 18 9.52 12.05 1.50
N ASP A 19 9.09 13.32 1.61
CA ASP A 19 9.60 14.42 0.77
C ASP A 19 11.09 14.72 0.96
N ASN A 20 11.68 14.28 2.08
CA ASN A 20 13.09 14.49 2.42
C ASN A 20 13.96 13.24 2.22
N LEU A 21 13.37 12.13 1.75
CA LEU A 21 14.08 10.88 1.52
C LEU A 21 14.46 10.75 0.04
N SER A 22 15.65 10.22 -0.21
CA SER A 22 16.02 9.79 -1.56
C SER A 22 15.20 8.56 -1.97
N TRP A 23 15.00 8.37 -3.27
CA TRP A 23 14.29 7.19 -3.80
C TRP A 23 14.82 5.87 -3.23
N ASN A 24 16.15 5.74 -3.11
CA ASN A 24 16.76 4.54 -2.54
C ASN A 24 16.37 4.31 -1.07
N GLN A 25 16.26 5.37 -0.26
CA GLN A 25 15.82 5.24 1.13
C GLN A 25 14.35 4.82 1.23
N ILE A 26 13.51 5.33 0.32
CA ILE A 26 12.10 4.93 0.23
C ILE A 26 11.99 3.45 -0.16
N VAL A 27 12.81 3.00 -1.11
CA VAL A 27 12.90 1.59 -1.52
C VAL A 27 13.36 0.70 -0.37
N ASP A 28 14.40 1.10 0.36
CA ASP A 28 14.91 0.35 1.51
C ASP A 28 13.88 0.26 2.64
N GLU A 29 13.17 1.35 2.94
CA GLU A 29 12.12 1.38 3.96
C GLU A 29 10.88 0.56 3.55
N GLY A 30 10.57 0.55 2.24
CA GLY A 30 9.46 -0.21 1.67
C GLY A 30 9.76 -1.69 1.40
N SER A 31 11.03 -2.10 1.38
CA SER A 31 11.44 -3.48 1.14
C SER A 31 10.85 -4.43 2.19
N ASN A 32 10.45 -5.63 1.79
CA ASN A 32 9.73 -6.62 2.62
C ASN A 32 8.32 -6.21 3.06
N SER A 33 7.75 -5.12 2.54
CA SER A 33 6.35 -4.78 2.81
C SER A 33 5.39 -5.62 1.97
N THR A 34 4.18 -5.81 2.49
CA THR A 34 3.06 -6.40 1.76
C THR A 34 2.05 -5.30 1.47
N VAL A 35 1.77 -5.05 0.21
CA VAL A 35 0.83 -4.02 -0.23
C VAL A 35 -0.41 -4.69 -0.81
N ALA A 36 -1.58 -4.34 -0.28
CA ALA A 36 -2.85 -4.74 -0.85
C ALA A 36 -3.17 -3.85 -2.07
N PHE A 37 -3.22 -4.46 -3.25
CA PHE A 37 -3.57 -3.78 -4.49
C PHE A 37 -5.04 -4.02 -4.81
N TYR A 38 -5.87 -3.02 -4.60
CA TYR A 38 -7.29 -3.06 -4.95
C TYR A 38 -7.44 -2.84 -6.45
N GLY A 39 -7.71 -3.93 -7.18
CA GLY A 39 -7.82 -3.93 -8.63
C GLY A 39 -9.22 -3.55 -9.11
N TRP A 40 -9.31 -3.05 -10.34
CA TRP A 40 -10.56 -2.78 -11.03
C TRP A 40 -11.30 -4.09 -11.33
N GLY A 41 -12.52 -4.26 -10.80
CA GLY A 41 -13.29 -5.51 -10.85
C GLY A 41 -13.79 -5.96 -12.24
N GLY A 42 -13.47 -5.25 -13.32
CA GLY A 42 -14.13 -5.46 -14.62
C GLY A 42 -13.30 -6.04 -15.77
N SER A 43 -11.98 -6.23 -15.63
CA SER A 43 -11.11 -6.65 -16.75
C SER A 43 -10.21 -7.82 -16.37
N GLN A 44 -10.49 -9.00 -16.95
CA GLN A 44 -9.68 -10.21 -16.74
C GLN A 44 -8.25 -10.03 -17.28
N GLU A 45 -8.09 -9.42 -18.45
CA GLU A 45 -6.76 -9.17 -19.05
C GLU A 45 -5.88 -8.30 -18.15
N THR A 46 -6.47 -7.28 -17.53
CA THR A 46 -5.76 -6.40 -16.60
C THR A 46 -5.38 -7.17 -15.34
N ASN A 47 -6.28 -7.99 -14.80
CA ASN A 47 -6.00 -8.82 -13.63
C ASN A 47 -4.88 -9.84 -13.91
N ASP A 48 -4.91 -10.48 -15.07
CA ASP A 48 -3.89 -11.45 -15.49
C ASP A 48 -2.52 -10.78 -15.65
N TRP A 49 -2.48 -9.56 -16.20
CA TRP A 49 -1.24 -8.80 -16.29
C TRP A 49 -0.72 -8.39 -14.89
N ILE A 50 -1.60 -7.98 -13.98
CA ILE A 50 -1.21 -7.63 -12.60
C ILE A 50 -0.60 -8.85 -11.90
N ASP A 51 -1.26 -10.00 -11.99
CA ASP A 51 -0.85 -11.21 -11.26
C ASP A 51 0.41 -11.84 -11.86
N ASN A 52 0.53 -11.87 -13.20
CA ASN A 52 1.62 -12.58 -13.88
C ASN A 52 2.82 -11.70 -14.27
N VAL A 53 2.66 -10.38 -14.34
CA VAL A 53 3.75 -9.47 -14.77
C VAL A 53 4.10 -8.49 -13.64
N LEU A 54 3.12 -7.74 -13.15
CA LEU A 54 3.39 -6.68 -12.18
C LEU A 54 3.86 -7.24 -10.83
N SER A 55 3.11 -8.20 -10.28
CA SER A 55 3.41 -8.81 -8.98
C SER A 55 4.81 -9.44 -8.90
N PRO A 56 5.24 -10.30 -9.86
CA PRO A 56 6.60 -10.86 -9.83
C PRO A 56 7.68 -9.79 -10.04
N THR A 57 7.45 -8.81 -10.92
CA THR A 57 8.42 -7.73 -11.17
C THR A 57 8.67 -6.89 -9.93
N VAL A 58 7.61 -6.52 -9.20
CA VAL A 58 7.71 -5.72 -7.97
C VAL A 58 8.41 -6.50 -6.86
N LYS A 59 8.16 -7.81 -6.78
CA LYS A 59 8.85 -8.70 -5.85
C LYS A 59 10.35 -8.85 -6.18
N GLU A 60 10.72 -8.95 -7.45
CA GLU A 60 12.11 -9.06 -7.85
C GLU A 60 12.90 -7.76 -7.63
N LEU A 61 12.33 -6.62 -8.02
CA LEU A 61 13.03 -5.33 -7.99
C LEU A 61 13.10 -4.72 -6.59
N TYR A 62 12.04 -4.88 -5.80
CA TYR A 62 11.87 -4.16 -4.54
C TYR A 62 11.60 -5.08 -3.35
N ASN A 63 11.48 -6.39 -3.57
CA ASN A 63 11.12 -7.37 -2.54
C ASN A 63 9.82 -7.01 -1.81
N ILE A 64 8.88 -6.42 -2.55
CA ILE A 64 7.54 -6.07 -2.07
C ILE A 64 6.58 -7.16 -2.53
N THR A 65 5.71 -7.61 -1.62
CA THR A 65 4.64 -8.57 -1.95
C THR A 65 3.39 -7.81 -2.34
N LEU A 66 3.01 -7.87 -3.63
CA LEU A 66 1.77 -7.28 -4.13
C LEU A 66 0.63 -8.30 -3.99
N SER A 67 -0.33 -8.01 -3.10
CA SER A 67 -1.52 -8.84 -2.88
C SER A 67 -2.72 -8.21 -3.57
N ARG A 68 -3.13 -8.71 -4.75
CA ARG A 68 -4.32 -8.21 -5.44
C ARG A 68 -5.58 -8.59 -4.66
N VAL A 69 -6.37 -7.60 -4.27
CA VAL A 69 -7.69 -7.80 -3.66
C VAL A 69 -8.72 -7.64 -4.78
N PRO A 70 -9.49 -8.70 -5.12
CA PRO A 70 -10.60 -8.57 -6.05
C PRO A 70 -11.64 -7.63 -5.44
N MET A 71 -12.05 -6.63 -6.20
CA MET A 71 -13.21 -5.81 -5.88
C MET A 71 -14.40 -6.43 -6.59
N ASP A 72 -15.31 -7.05 -5.82
CA ASP A 72 -16.60 -7.46 -6.35
C ASP A 72 -17.38 -6.18 -6.72
N ILE A 73 -17.74 -6.04 -8.00
CA ILE A 73 -18.60 -4.96 -8.50
C ILE A 73 -20.10 -5.27 -8.32
N ASP A 74 -20.42 -6.33 -7.57
CA ASP A 74 -21.78 -6.66 -7.14
C ASP A 74 -22.23 -5.73 -6.00
N GLU A 75 -22.37 -4.44 -6.30
CA GLU A 75 -23.14 -3.50 -5.49
C GLU A 75 -24.38 -3.07 -6.28
N ASN A 76 -25.53 -3.55 -5.81
CA ASN A 76 -26.92 -3.29 -6.22
C ASN A 76 -27.61 -4.34 -7.11
N THR A 77 -28.35 -5.23 -6.46
CA THR A 77 -29.77 -5.44 -6.79
C THR A 77 -30.59 -5.52 -5.52
#